data_AF-A0AAV6J9F2-F1
#
_entry.id   AF-A0AAV6J9F2-F1
#
_cell.length_a   1.000
_cell.length_b   1.000
_cell.length_c   1.000
_cell.angle_alpha   90.00
_cell.angle_beta   90.00
_cell.angle_gamma   90.00
#
_symmetry.space_group_name_H-M   'P 1'
#
loop_
_entity.id
_entity.type
_entity.pdbx_description
1 polymer ?
#
loop_
_entity_poly.entity_id
_entity_poly.type
_entity_poly.pdbx_seq_one_letter_code
_entity_poly.pdbx_strand_id
1 'polypeptide(L)'
;MTIPITQPEFGVEIEAEENKIPANETELILDGGFLVPETNSFGQNFRDYDAESVRQEGVENFYRVNHINQTFDFVKRMREEYGKVDKVEMSIWECCELLNEVVDESDPDLDEPQIEHLLQTAEAIRKDYPNEDWLHLTALIHGVQASNSWNKNFIQLFRSRCRRYSNLVYMHGFLDLGKVLLLPSFGELPQWAVVGDTFPVGCAFDESIVHHKYFAQNEDYNNAAYNTKFGVYSEGCGLNNVMMSWGHDDYMYLVAKENNATLPSAALFIIRYHSFYALHKSGAYKHLMNEEDNENLKWLQVFNKYDLYSKSKVRVDVEKVKPYYLSLIQKVCSLCCGQVIVVYAFVVSIPLFSPEAEVVRNLELWSRMG
;
A
#
# COMPACT_ATOMS: atom_id res chain seq x y z
N MET A 1 47.11 -30.63 -56.25
CA MET A 1 45.85 -30.36 -56.96
C MET A 1 44.80 -31.34 -56.44
N THR A 2 43.85 -30.79 -55.66
CA THR A 2 42.40 -31.01 -55.74
C THR A 2 41.72 -32.40 -55.61
N ILE A 3 40.72 -32.42 -54.70
CA ILE A 3 39.33 -32.96 -54.82
C ILE A 3 39.11 -34.44 -54.38
N PRO A 4 37.99 -34.81 -53.70
CA PRO A 4 37.25 -34.21 -52.57
C PRO A 4 36.78 -35.30 -51.55
N ILE A 5 36.04 -34.91 -50.50
CA ILE A 5 35.38 -35.84 -49.56
C ILE A 5 33.87 -35.83 -49.81
N THR A 6 33.26 -37.02 -49.91
CA THR A 6 31.81 -37.25 -49.97
C THR A 6 31.26 -37.57 -48.57
N GLN A 7 30.10 -37.01 -48.23
CA GLN A 7 29.27 -37.40 -47.07
C GLN A 7 28.68 -38.81 -47.24
N PRO A 8 28.22 -39.44 -46.13
CA PRO A 8 26.77 -39.55 -45.97
C PRO A 8 26.25 -39.38 -44.52
N GLU A 9 24.98 -39.01 -44.41
CA GLU A 9 24.14 -38.99 -43.19
C GLU A 9 23.84 -40.41 -42.67
N PHE A 10 23.57 -40.55 -41.36
CA PHE A 10 22.45 -41.33 -40.78
C PHE A 10 22.40 -41.07 -39.26
N GLY A 11 21.20 -40.81 -38.72
CA GLY A 11 20.97 -40.41 -37.33
C GLY A 11 20.97 -41.53 -36.29
N VAL A 12 20.70 -41.18 -35.02
CA VAL A 12 20.08 -41.97 -33.94
C VAL A 12 19.84 -41.03 -32.73
N GLU A 13 18.66 -41.15 -32.11
CA GLU A 13 18.23 -40.54 -30.85
C GLU A 13 19.10 -40.99 -29.66
N ILE A 14 19.44 -40.08 -28.73
CA ILE A 14 19.90 -40.42 -27.38
C ILE A 14 19.25 -39.48 -26.38
N GLU A 15 18.52 -40.09 -25.44
CA GLU A 15 17.92 -39.53 -24.23
C GLU A 15 18.98 -38.88 -23.33
N ALA A 16 18.71 -37.68 -22.80
CA ALA A 16 19.58 -37.03 -21.82
C ALA A 16 19.02 -37.22 -20.41
N GLU A 17 19.75 -37.97 -19.59
CA GLU A 17 19.51 -38.16 -18.15
C GLU A 17 19.67 -36.85 -17.37
N GLU A 18 18.70 -36.56 -16.51
CA GLU A 18 18.75 -35.49 -15.51
C GLU A 18 19.78 -35.79 -14.41
N ASN A 19 20.84 -34.99 -14.33
CA ASN A 19 21.71 -34.96 -13.15
C ASN A 19 21.05 -34.14 -12.04
N LYS A 20 20.43 -34.84 -11.08
CA LYS A 20 19.97 -34.28 -9.80
C LYS A 20 21.16 -33.92 -8.92
N ILE A 21 21.34 -32.63 -8.66
CA ILE A 21 22.16 -32.10 -7.56
C ILE A 21 21.33 -32.25 -6.27
N PRO A 22 21.87 -32.78 -5.16
CA PRO A 22 21.08 -32.98 -3.95
C PRO A 22 20.72 -31.63 -3.32
N ALA A 23 19.42 -31.35 -3.22
CA ALA A 23 18.89 -30.17 -2.56
C ALA A 23 19.20 -30.22 -1.05
N ASN A 24 19.70 -29.11 -0.53
CA ASN A 24 19.89 -28.88 0.89
C ASN A 24 18.51 -28.68 1.54
N GLU A 25 18.13 -29.50 2.52
CA GLU A 25 16.77 -29.60 3.11
C GLU A 25 16.38 -28.40 4.00
N THR A 26 16.85 -27.18 3.73
CA THR A 26 16.48 -25.97 4.50
C THR A 26 16.13 -24.75 3.65
N GLU A 27 15.99 -24.90 2.33
CA GLU A 27 15.51 -23.82 1.48
C GLU A 27 13.98 -23.88 1.39
N LEU A 28 13.30 -22.88 1.96
CA LEU A 28 11.86 -22.67 1.77
C LEU A 28 11.58 -22.63 0.26
N ILE A 29 10.76 -23.55 -0.24
CA ILE A 29 10.30 -23.52 -1.64
C ILE A 29 9.31 -22.36 -1.76
N LEU A 30 9.79 -21.19 -2.17
CA LEU A 30 9.04 -19.93 -2.27
C LEU A 30 8.02 -19.88 -3.43
N ASP A 31 7.70 -21.01 -4.07
CA ASP A 31 6.72 -21.02 -5.17
C ASP A 31 5.27 -21.23 -4.67
N GLY A 32 5.09 -21.67 -3.43
CA GLY A 32 3.78 -21.80 -2.75
C GLY A 32 2.76 -22.73 -3.43
N GLY A 33 3.04 -23.27 -4.62
CA GLY A 33 2.09 -24.04 -5.42
C GLY A 33 0.97 -23.21 -6.07
N PHE A 34 1.02 -21.88 -5.98
CA PHE A 34 0.02 -21.00 -6.58
C PHE A 34 0.11 -21.02 -8.11
N LEU A 35 -0.97 -21.44 -8.78
CA LEU A 35 -1.06 -21.42 -10.23
C LEU A 35 -1.43 -20.01 -10.70
N VAL A 36 -0.50 -19.34 -11.39
CA VAL A 36 -0.75 -18.04 -12.01
C VAL A 36 -1.71 -18.22 -13.20
N PRO A 37 -2.89 -17.60 -13.20
CA PRO A 37 -3.81 -17.69 -14.33
C PRO A 37 -3.24 -16.92 -15.53
N GLU A 38 -3.51 -17.42 -16.75
CA GLU A 38 -3.05 -16.78 -17.99
C GLU A 38 -3.70 -15.40 -18.22
N THR A 39 -4.94 -15.21 -17.74
CA THR A 39 -5.70 -13.96 -17.86
C THR A 39 -6.42 -13.63 -16.55
N ASN A 40 -6.76 -12.36 -16.34
CA ASN A 40 -7.54 -11.92 -15.18
C ASN A 40 -8.97 -12.51 -15.20
N SER A 41 -9.69 -12.34 -14.09
CA SER A 41 -11.08 -12.84 -13.91
C SER A 41 -12.09 -12.26 -14.93
N PHE A 42 -11.67 -11.28 -15.73
CA PHE A 42 -12.43 -10.63 -16.81
C PHE A 42 -11.95 -11.02 -18.22
N GLY A 43 -10.96 -11.91 -18.34
CA GLY A 43 -10.44 -12.42 -19.61
C GLY A 43 -9.44 -11.50 -20.31
N GLN A 44 -8.85 -10.54 -19.59
CA GLN A 44 -7.83 -9.62 -20.10
C GLN A 44 -6.44 -9.97 -19.57
N ASN A 45 -5.40 -9.49 -20.26
CA ASN A 45 -4.03 -9.54 -19.75
C ASN A 45 -3.91 -8.69 -18.49
N PHE A 46 -3.17 -9.16 -17.49
CA PHE A 46 -2.91 -8.38 -16.28
C PHE A 46 -2.02 -7.17 -16.59
N ARG A 47 -2.39 -6.00 -16.08
CA ARG A 47 -1.59 -4.76 -16.16
C ARG A 47 -1.20 -4.38 -17.59
N ASP A 48 -2.12 -4.54 -18.53
CA ASP A 48 -1.95 -4.13 -19.91
C ASP A 48 -2.41 -2.67 -20.09
N TYR A 49 -1.46 -1.73 -20.02
CA TYR A 49 -1.72 -0.29 -20.15
C TYR A 49 -1.95 0.16 -21.59
N ASP A 50 -1.63 -0.70 -22.57
CA ASP A 50 -1.77 -0.41 -24.00
C ASP A 50 -3.04 -1.02 -24.59
N ALA A 51 -3.68 -1.95 -23.87
CA ALA A 51 -4.96 -2.54 -24.27
C ALA A 51 -6.07 -1.48 -24.39
N GLU A 52 -6.80 -1.52 -25.51
CA GLU A 52 -7.99 -0.71 -25.71
C GLU A 52 -9.04 -1.08 -24.65
N SER A 53 -9.28 -0.17 -23.71
CA SER A 53 -10.28 -0.33 -22.66
C SER A 53 -10.93 1.00 -22.33
N VAL A 54 -12.13 0.96 -21.74
CA VAL A 54 -12.83 2.17 -21.28
C VAL A 54 -12.07 2.93 -20.19
N ARG A 55 -11.10 2.29 -19.53
CA ARG A 55 -10.26 2.88 -18.47
C ARG A 55 -8.93 3.42 -18.99
N GLN A 56 -8.48 3.04 -20.19
CA GLN A 56 -7.15 3.34 -20.71
C GLN A 56 -6.80 4.83 -20.64
N GLU A 57 -7.66 5.70 -21.19
CA GLU A 57 -7.45 7.16 -21.18
C GLU A 57 -7.40 7.73 -19.75
N GLY A 58 -8.23 7.20 -18.85
CA GLY A 58 -8.26 7.58 -17.44
C GLY A 58 -6.96 7.23 -16.72
N VAL A 59 -6.48 6.00 -16.88
CA VAL A 59 -5.24 5.49 -16.28
C VAL A 59 -4.02 6.23 -16.85
N GLU A 60 -3.97 6.47 -18.16
CA GLU A 60 -2.88 7.23 -18.77
C GLU A 60 -2.85 8.68 -18.25
N ASN A 61 -4.00 9.34 -18.16
CA ASN A 61 -4.09 10.68 -17.62
C ASN A 61 -3.75 10.73 -16.11
N PHE A 62 -4.13 9.71 -15.35
CA PHE A 62 -3.75 9.54 -13.95
C PHE A 62 -2.22 9.55 -13.81
N TYR A 63 -1.53 8.64 -14.53
CA TYR A 63 -0.07 8.52 -14.46
C TYR A 63 0.63 9.75 -15.01
N ARG A 64 0.07 10.41 -16.04
CA ARG A 64 0.57 11.71 -16.50
C ARG A 64 0.60 12.74 -15.37
N VAL A 65 -0.51 12.90 -14.63
CA VAL A 65 -0.57 13.88 -13.54
C VAL A 65 0.33 13.46 -12.37
N ASN A 66 0.38 12.18 -12.04
CA ASN A 66 1.29 11.65 -11.02
C ASN A 66 2.75 11.99 -11.36
N HIS A 67 3.23 11.59 -12.54
CA HIS A 67 4.63 11.78 -12.95
C HIS A 67 5.02 13.24 -13.05
N ILE A 68 4.11 14.15 -13.39
CA ILE A 68 4.39 15.58 -13.46
C ILE A 68 4.58 16.19 -12.06
N ASN A 69 3.79 15.76 -11.08
CA ASN A 69 3.68 16.45 -9.78
C ASN A 69 4.41 15.76 -8.63
N GLN A 70 4.84 14.50 -8.78
CA GLN A 70 5.67 13.79 -7.81
C GLN A 70 7.13 14.26 -7.92
N THR A 71 7.44 15.35 -7.21
CA THR A 71 8.79 15.95 -7.13
C THR A 71 9.41 15.67 -5.77
N PHE A 72 10.74 15.73 -5.66
CA PHE A 72 11.45 15.52 -4.41
C PHE A 72 10.94 16.46 -3.30
N ASP A 73 10.71 17.73 -3.64
CA ASP A 73 10.16 18.72 -2.72
C ASP A 73 8.71 18.44 -2.34
N PHE A 74 7.88 17.98 -3.27
CA PHE A 74 6.53 17.54 -2.97
C PHE A 74 6.54 16.40 -1.95
N VAL A 75 7.25 15.32 -2.24
CA VAL A 75 7.31 14.13 -1.36
C VAL A 75 7.85 14.48 0.02
N LYS A 76 8.89 15.32 0.08
CA LYS A 76 9.46 15.79 1.35
C LYS A 76 8.39 16.48 2.21
N ARG A 77 7.59 17.40 1.64
CA ARG A 77 6.49 18.05 2.36
C ARG A 77 5.44 17.06 2.82
N MET A 78 5.08 16.09 1.97
CA MET A 78 4.09 15.08 2.33
C MET A 78 4.54 14.22 3.50
N ARG A 79 5.80 13.76 3.52
CA ARG A 79 6.37 13.05 4.67
C ARG A 79 6.43 13.89 5.94
N GLU A 80 6.77 15.17 5.83
CA GLU A 80 6.77 16.10 6.98
C GLU A 80 5.36 16.31 7.56
N GLU A 81 4.35 16.37 6.70
CA GLU A 81 2.96 16.54 7.14
C GLU A 81 2.36 15.25 7.71
N TYR A 82 2.45 14.15 6.96
CA TYR A 82 1.74 12.91 7.26
C TYR A 82 2.54 11.91 8.10
N GLY A 83 3.85 12.09 8.20
CA GLY A 83 4.71 11.29 9.07
C GLY A 83 4.48 11.52 10.56
N LYS A 84 3.70 12.55 10.93
CA LYS A 84 3.22 12.75 12.31
C LYS A 84 2.17 11.72 12.72
N VAL A 85 1.46 11.15 11.74
CA VAL A 85 0.39 10.18 11.97
C VAL A 85 -0.58 10.73 13.03
N ASP A 86 -1.17 11.91 12.75
CA ASP A 86 -2.03 12.67 13.69
C ASP A 86 -3.43 13.04 13.15
N LYS A 87 -3.85 12.41 12.05
CA LYS A 87 -5.12 12.68 11.36
C LYS A 87 -6.37 12.08 12.05
N VAL A 88 -6.44 10.76 12.25
CA VAL A 88 -7.61 10.04 12.78
C VAL A 88 -7.23 8.76 13.53
N GLU A 89 -7.73 8.59 14.76
CA GLU A 89 -7.59 7.37 15.55
C GLU A 89 -8.66 6.32 15.16
N MET A 90 -8.24 5.11 14.79
CA MET A 90 -9.15 4.00 14.45
C MET A 90 -8.45 2.63 14.55
N SER A 91 -9.22 1.55 14.64
CA SER A 91 -8.69 0.19 14.51
C SER A 91 -8.44 -0.20 13.06
N ILE A 92 -7.57 -1.19 12.84
CA ILE A 92 -7.32 -1.78 11.51
C ILE A 92 -8.63 -2.27 10.88
N TRP A 93 -9.51 -2.88 11.67
CA TRP A 93 -10.76 -3.43 11.16
C TRP A 93 -11.81 -2.35 10.87
N GLU A 94 -11.92 -1.31 11.69
CA GLU A 94 -12.75 -0.14 11.37
C GLU A 94 -12.28 0.53 10.09
N CYS A 95 -10.96 0.62 9.90
CA CYS A 95 -10.38 0.99 8.63
C CYS A 95 -10.95 0.05 7.55
N CYS A 96 -10.84 -1.28 7.66
CA CYS A 96 -11.30 -2.22 6.61
C CYS A 96 -12.77 -2.01 6.21
N GLU A 97 -13.63 -1.72 7.19
CA GLU A 97 -15.07 -1.59 6.99
C GLU A 97 -15.44 -0.28 6.30
N LEU A 98 -14.75 0.80 6.66
CA LEU A 98 -14.99 2.11 6.09
C LEU A 98 -14.72 2.04 4.56
N LEU A 99 -13.76 1.24 4.10
CA LEU A 99 -13.29 1.17 2.72
C LEU A 99 -14.25 0.85 1.57
N ASN A 100 -15.41 0.28 1.87
CA ASN A 100 -16.16 -0.48 0.87
C ASN A 100 -16.65 0.34 -0.34
N GLU A 101 -16.46 1.67 -0.36
CA GLU A 101 -17.04 2.59 -1.36
C GLU A 101 -16.04 3.38 -2.23
N VAL A 102 -14.71 3.25 -2.08
CA VAL A 102 -13.74 4.13 -2.78
C VAL A 102 -13.00 3.40 -3.91
N VAL A 103 -12.78 4.03 -5.08
CA VAL A 103 -12.26 3.46 -6.37
C VAL A 103 -10.79 3.78 -6.66
N ASP A 104 -10.00 2.80 -7.14
CA ASP A 104 -8.64 3.02 -7.69
C ASP A 104 -8.68 3.49 -9.15
N GLU A 105 -8.26 4.72 -9.42
CA GLU A 105 -8.13 5.22 -10.80
C GLU A 105 -6.89 4.70 -11.54
N SER A 106 -5.95 4.05 -10.85
CA SER A 106 -4.69 3.56 -11.42
C SER A 106 -4.70 2.07 -11.80
N ASP A 107 -5.65 1.28 -11.27
CA ASP A 107 -5.74 -0.16 -11.51
C ASP A 107 -6.55 -0.46 -12.80
N PRO A 108 -5.92 -1.06 -13.83
CA PRO A 108 -6.62 -1.46 -15.05
C PRO A 108 -7.48 -2.74 -14.88
N ASP A 109 -7.32 -3.50 -13.80
CA ASP A 109 -7.77 -4.91 -13.70
C ASP A 109 -9.07 -5.17 -12.90
N LEU A 110 -9.62 -4.23 -12.12
CA LEU A 110 -10.67 -4.55 -11.12
C LEU A 110 -11.89 -3.62 -10.99
N ASP A 111 -13.02 -4.26 -10.69
CA ASP A 111 -14.34 -3.71 -10.30
C ASP A 111 -14.94 -4.52 -9.10
N GLU A 112 -14.18 -4.91 -8.05
CA GLU A 112 -14.69 -5.69 -6.87
C GLU A 112 -14.41 -5.15 -5.44
N PRO A 113 -15.30 -5.36 -4.43
CA PRO A 113 -15.14 -4.90 -3.03
C PRO A 113 -13.80 -5.24 -2.42
N GLN A 114 -13.02 -4.27 -1.95
CA GLN A 114 -11.61 -4.58 -1.66
C GLN A 114 -11.32 -5.27 -0.36
N ILE A 115 -12.27 -5.28 0.57
CA ILE A 115 -12.21 -6.27 1.64
C ILE A 115 -12.15 -7.70 1.07
N GLU A 116 -12.81 -7.97 -0.07
CA GLU A 116 -12.70 -9.25 -0.78
C GLU A 116 -11.32 -9.44 -1.38
N HIS A 117 -10.74 -8.43 -2.05
CA HIS A 117 -9.39 -8.52 -2.58
C HIS A 117 -8.33 -8.80 -1.49
N LEU A 118 -8.39 -8.07 -0.37
CA LEU A 118 -7.50 -8.29 0.77
C LEU A 118 -7.67 -9.70 1.35
N LEU A 119 -8.91 -10.11 1.58
CA LEU A 119 -9.20 -11.44 2.11
C LEU A 119 -8.86 -12.54 1.11
N GLN A 120 -9.00 -12.31 -0.19
CA GLN A 120 -8.58 -13.24 -1.24
C GLN A 120 -7.06 -13.40 -1.25
N THR A 121 -6.33 -12.29 -1.17
CA THR A 121 -4.87 -12.28 -1.10
C THR A 121 -4.41 -13.00 0.17
N ALA A 122 -4.97 -12.62 1.32
CA ALA A 122 -4.60 -13.17 2.61
C ALA A 122 -4.99 -14.66 2.74
N GLU A 123 -6.17 -15.09 2.28
CA GLU A 123 -6.58 -16.49 2.33
C GLU A 123 -5.84 -17.36 1.30
N ALA A 124 -5.47 -16.80 0.12
CA ALA A 124 -4.63 -17.50 -0.84
C ALA A 124 -3.22 -17.74 -0.29
N ILE A 125 -2.61 -16.71 0.32
CA ILE A 125 -1.32 -16.86 1.02
C ILE A 125 -1.47 -17.85 2.17
N ARG A 126 -2.51 -17.74 2.99
CA ARG A 126 -2.74 -18.62 4.14
C ARG A 126 -2.87 -20.09 3.77
N LYS A 127 -3.43 -20.37 2.59
CA LYS A 127 -3.54 -21.73 2.07
C LYS A 127 -2.16 -22.31 1.73
N ASP A 128 -1.30 -21.51 1.12
CA ASP A 128 -0.02 -21.95 0.56
C ASP A 128 1.13 -21.85 1.59
N TYR A 129 1.04 -20.93 2.54
CA TYR A 129 2.01 -20.64 3.59
C TYR A 129 1.40 -20.71 5.00
N PRO A 130 0.75 -21.83 5.41
CA PRO A 130 -0.08 -21.87 6.62
C PRO A 130 0.62 -21.55 7.95
N ASN A 131 1.96 -21.58 7.97
CA ASN A 131 2.77 -21.28 9.15
C ASN A 131 3.28 -19.83 9.21
N GLU A 132 3.07 -19.02 8.16
CA GLU A 132 3.59 -17.65 8.06
C GLU A 132 2.51 -16.62 8.42
N ASP A 133 2.05 -16.65 9.68
CA ASP A 133 0.92 -15.82 10.13
C ASP A 133 1.14 -14.30 9.96
N TRP A 134 2.39 -13.84 10.04
CA TRP A 134 2.77 -12.46 9.74
C TRP A 134 2.53 -12.09 8.27
N LEU A 135 2.68 -13.03 7.33
CA LEU A 135 2.48 -12.79 5.90
C LEU A 135 0.98 -12.73 5.58
N HIS A 136 0.16 -13.55 6.26
CA HIS A 136 -1.31 -13.46 6.15
C HIS A 136 -1.80 -12.10 6.61
N LEU A 137 -1.27 -11.61 7.74
CA LEU A 137 -1.61 -10.29 8.24
C LEU A 137 -1.10 -9.19 7.31
N THR A 138 0.15 -9.31 6.82
CA THR A 138 0.72 -8.37 5.85
C THR A 138 -0.19 -8.23 4.63
N ALA A 139 -0.75 -9.34 4.14
CA ALA A 139 -1.70 -9.36 3.03
C ALA A 139 -3.11 -8.86 3.35
N LEU A 140 -3.47 -8.75 4.63
CA LEU A 140 -4.67 -8.03 5.02
C LEU A 140 -4.40 -6.52 5.13
N ILE A 141 -3.22 -6.14 5.60
CA ILE A 141 -2.90 -4.75 5.97
C ILE A 141 -2.02 -4.02 4.96
N HIS A 142 -1.67 -4.64 3.84
CA HIS A 142 -1.04 -3.89 2.76
C HIS A 142 -2.02 -2.86 2.19
N GLY A 143 -3.34 -3.04 2.40
CA GLY A 143 -4.38 -2.34 1.62
C GLY A 143 -5.81 -2.06 2.18
N VAL A 144 -6.09 -1.45 3.34
CA VAL A 144 -7.42 -1.01 3.88
C VAL A 144 -7.76 0.53 4.13
N GLN A 145 -8.54 1.23 3.31
CA GLN A 145 -9.03 2.64 3.41
C GLN A 145 -10.39 2.91 4.16
N ALA A 146 -11.10 4.05 4.00
CA ALA A 146 -12.36 4.39 4.71
C ALA A 146 -13.55 5.09 3.91
N SER A 147 -14.82 5.10 4.40
CA SER A 147 -16.07 5.76 3.90
C SER A 147 -17.31 5.53 4.84
N ASN A 148 -18.38 6.33 4.70
CA ASN A 148 -19.48 6.50 5.66
C ASN A 148 -20.78 5.72 5.36
N SER A 149 -21.06 4.63 6.09
CA SER A 149 -22.44 4.18 6.35
C SER A 149 -22.54 3.30 7.59
N TRP A 150 -22.79 3.91 8.73
CA TRP A 150 -23.01 3.19 9.99
C TRP A 150 -24.42 2.60 10.05
N ASN A 151 -24.52 1.40 10.62
CA ASN A 151 -25.75 0.78 11.10
C ASN A 151 -26.51 1.76 12.02
N LYS A 152 -27.77 2.07 11.71
CA LYS A 152 -28.56 3.16 12.33
C LYS A 152 -28.62 3.10 13.87
N ASN A 153 -28.38 1.93 14.47
CA ASN A 153 -28.40 1.75 15.92
C ASN A 153 -27.09 2.17 16.62
N PHE A 154 -25.94 2.14 15.94
CA PHE A 154 -24.67 2.57 16.54
C PHE A 154 -24.50 4.10 16.50
N ILE A 155 -25.05 4.74 15.46
CA ILE A 155 -24.98 6.20 15.30
C ILE A 155 -25.80 6.95 16.36
N GLN A 156 -26.82 6.34 16.98
CA GLN A 156 -27.55 7.03 18.06
C GLN A 156 -26.68 7.30 19.30
N LEU A 157 -25.69 6.45 19.59
CA LEU A 157 -24.76 6.66 20.70
C LEU A 157 -23.71 7.75 20.40
N PHE A 158 -23.31 7.91 19.13
CA PHE A 158 -22.28 8.88 18.74
C PHE A 158 -22.84 10.25 18.30
N ARG A 159 -24.10 10.31 17.83
CA ARG A 159 -24.81 11.54 17.44
C ARG A 159 -25.05 12.54 18.58
N SER A 160 -24.81 12.19 19.84
CA SER A 160 -24.92 13.15 20.95
C SER A 160 -23.78 14.17 20.98
N ARG A 161 -22.67 13.95 20.25
CA ARG A 161 -21.42 14.71 20.47
C ARG A 161 -20.98 15.66 19.35
N CYS A 162 -21.36 15.48 18.08
CA CYS A 162 -20.89 16.37 16.99
C CYS A 162 -21.97 16.68 15.94
N ARG A 163 -22.29 17.97 15.76
CA ARG A 163 -23.13 18.51 14.68
C ARG A 163 -22.25 19.03 13.54
N ARG A 164 -22.38 18.47 12.34
CA ARG A 164 -22.77 19.17 11.09
C ARG A 164 -22.39 18.36 9.84
N TYR A 165 -23.22 18.60 8.81
CA TYR A 165 -23.11 18.32 7.38
C TYR A 165 -23.70 17.00 6.85
N SER A 166 -24.61 17.23 5.90
CA SER A 166 -25.33 16.31 5.04
C SER A 166 -25.05 16.75 3.59
N ASN A 167 -24.81 15.81 2.67
CA ASN A 167 -25.45 15.68 1.35
C ASN A 167 -24.73 14.62 0.46
N LEU A 168 -25.53 13.95 -0.39
CA LEU A 168 -25.27 12.82 -1.30
C LEU A 168 -24.29 13.07 -2.46
N VAL A 169 -23.58 12.02 -2.93
CA VAL A 169 -23.34 11.65 -4.36
C VAL A 169 -23.12 10.11 -4.48
N TYR A 170 -23.66 9.48 -5.53
CA TYR A 170 -23.47 8.08 -5.95
C TYR A 170 -22.20 7.93 -6.81
N MET A 171 -21.31 6.94 -6.57
CA MET A 171 -20.42 6.29 -7.57
C MET A 171 -19.77 5.02 -6.97
N HIS A 172 -19.44 4.02 -7.81
CA HIS A 172 -19.09 2.63 -7.45
C HIS A 172 -17.57 2.35 -7.40
N GLY A 173 -17.04 1.85 -6.26
CA GLY A 173 -16.13 0.68 -6.15
C GLY A 173 -14.56 0.79 -6.11
N PHE A 174 -13.95 0.46 -4.94
CA PHE A 174 -12.76 -0.43 -4.64
C PHE A 174 -11.28 0.08 -4.34
N LEU A 175 -10.71 -0.06 -3.08
CA LEU A 175 -9.35 0.40 -2.61
C LEU A 175 -8.49 -0.31 -1.47
N ASP A 176 -7.29 0.28 -1.17
CA ASP A 176 -6.05 -0.02 -0.35
C ASP A 176 -5.85 0.88 0.94
N LEU A 177 -4.89 0.67 1.88
CA LEU A 177 -4.77 1.20 3.26
C LEU A 177 -4.30 2.60 3.38
N GLY A 178 -3.15 2.86 2.79
CA GLY A 178 -2.64 4.22 2.81
C GLY A 178 -3.46 5.14 1.95
N LYS A 179 -4.45 4.61 1.22
CA LYS A 179 -5.32 5.46 0.46
C LYS A 179 -6.23 6.30 1.36
N VAL A 180 -6.35 6.08 2.68
CA VAL A 180 -7.20 6.88 3.59
C VAL A 180 -7.02 8.38 3.40
N LEU A 181 -5.84 8.77 2.95
CA LEU A 181 -5.47 10.07 2.41
C LEU A 181 -6.49 10.71 1.46
N LEU A 182 -7.29 9.94 0.69
CA LEU A 182 -8.36 10.46 -0.19
C LEU A 182 -9.56 11.03 0.59
N LEU A 183 -9.67 10.73 1.88
CA LEU A 183 -10.84 11.09 2.66
C LEU A 183 -10.69 12.45 3.31
N PRO A 184 -11.80 13.20 3.47
CA PRO A 184 -11.78 14.50 4.13
C PRO A 184 -11.16 14.47 5.53
N SER A 185 -11.32 13.38 6.28
CA SER A 185 -10.76 13.25 7.63
C SER A 185 -9.24 13.06 7.64
N PHE A 186 -8.63 12.68 6.51
CA PHE A 186 -7.20 12.47 6.39
C PHE A 186 -6.50 13.54 5.56
N GLY A 187 -7.23 14.31 4.75
CA GLY A 187 -6.69 15.45 4.01
C GLY A 187 -7.24 15.62 2.59
N GLU A 188 -8.03 14.66 2.11
CA GLU A 188 -8.64 14.70 0.77
C GLU A 188 -7.62 14.92 -0.35
N LEU A 189 -6.52 14.15 -0.29
CA LEU A 189 -5.50 14.18 -1.32
C LEU A 189 -6.07 13.72 -2.66
N PRO A 190 -5.56 14.27 -3.78
CA PRO A 190 -5.93 13.77 -5.10
C PRO A 190 -5.37 12.36 -5.31
N GLN A 191 -6.06 11.53 -6.11
CA GLN A 191 -5.67 10.13 -6.34
C GLN A 191 -4.20 9.96 -6.75
N TRP A 192 -3.69 10.83 -7.61
CA TRP A 192 -2.30 10.76 -8.09
C TRP A 192 -1.25 10.91 -6.97
N ALA A 193 -1.61 11.49 -5.82
CA ALA A 193 -0.75 11.63 -4.65
C ALA A 193 -0.93 10.48 -3.64
N VAL A 194 -1.63 9.42 -4.03
CA VAL A 194 -2.09 8.39 -3.10
C VAL A 194 -1.93 6.98 -3.68
N VAL A 195 -2.34 6.76 -4.93
CA VAL A 195 -2.40 5.44 -5.58
C VAL A 195 -1.37 5.31 -6.71
N GLY A 196 -1.30 4.13 -7.33
CA GLY A 196 -0.46 3.87 -8.50
C GLY A 196 0.96 3.39 -8.18
N ASP A 197 1.67 3.00 -9.23
CA ASP A 197 3.04 2.52 -9.15
C ASP A 197 3.98 3.58 -8.57
N THR A 198 4.83 3.15 -7.65
CA THR A 198 5.78 4.04 -6.96
C THR A 198 7.15 4.01 -7.62
N PHE A 199 7.90 5.10 -7.47
CA PHE A 199 9.25 5.25 -8.01
C PHE A 199 10.10 6.17 -7.12
N PRO A 200 11.44 6.02 -7.12
CA PRO A 200 12.33 6.94 -6.42
C PRO A 200 12.25 8.36 -7.00
N VAL A 201 12.12 9.36 -6.13
CA VAL A 201 12.32 10.78 -6.49
C VAL A 201 13.73 11.22 -6.07
N GLY A 202 14.27 12.28 -6.65
CA GLY A 202 15.62 12.76 -6.34
C GLY A 202 16.77 11.98 -6.98
N CYS A 203 16.46 11.06 -7.91
CA CYS A 203 17.39 10.47 -8.88
C CYS A 203 16.70 10.33 -10.24
N ALA A 204 17.45 9.92 -11.28
CA ALA A 204 16.92 9.79 -12.63
C ALA A 204 15.79 8.76 -12.70
N PHE A 205 14.71 9.09 -13.43
CA PHE A 205 13.58 8.20 -13.64
C PHE A 205 13.90 7.14 -14.71
N ASP A 206 13.85 5.87 -14.32
CA ASP A 206 14.08 4.70 -15.18
C ASP A 206 12.95 4.47 -16.20
N GLU A 207 13.30 4.09 -17.42
CA GLU A 207 12.34 3.89 -18.54
C GLU A 207 11.32 2.77 -18.29
N SER A 208 11.58 1.87 -17.33
CA SER A 208 10.65 0.81 -16.94
C SER A 208 9.45 1.29 -16.13
N ILE A 209 9.44 2.55 -15.67
CA ILE A 209 8.26 3.14 -15.02
C ILE A 209 7.16 3.31 -16.08
N VAL A 210 5.95 2.87 -15.74
CA VAL A 210 4.78 2.98 -16.61
C VAL A 210 4.61 4.41 -17.14
N HIS A 211 4.25 4.59 -18.41
CA HIS A 211 4.11 5.91 -19.05
C HIS A 211 5.27 6.92 -18.79
N HIS A 212 6.51 6.44 -18.76
CA HIS A 212 7.74 7.23 -18.52
C HIS A 212 7.82 8.55 -19.29
N LYS A 213 7.30 8.58 -20.53
CA LYS A 213 7.25 9.75 -21.42
C LYS A 213 6.77 11.05 -20.75
N TYR A 214 5.92 10.96 -19.72
CA TYR A 214 5.39 12.13 -19.02
C TYR A 214 6.35 12.78 -18.04
N PHE A 215 7.41 12.09 -17.60
CA PHE A 215 8.44 12.70 -16.75
C PHE A 215 9.16 13.87 -17.43
N ALA A 216 9.17 13.94 -18.77
CA ALA A 216 9.73 15.09 -19.49
C ALA A 216 9.11 16.45 -19.08
N GLN A 217 7.93 16.45 -18.46
CA GLN A 217 7.24 17.63 -17.94
C GLN A 217 7.42 17.84 -16.42
N ASN A 218 8.04 16.89 -15.70
CA ASN A 218 8.37 17.03 -14.28
C ASN A 218 9.56 17.99 -14.11
N GLU A 219 9.48 18.90 -13.14
CA GLU A 219 10.54 19.87 -12.85
C GLU A 219 11.88 19.22 -12.46
N ASP A 220 11.84 18.05 -11.84
CA ASP A 220 13.03 17.30 -11.40
C ASP A 220 13.73 16.57 -12.56
N TYR A 221 13.05 16.35 -13.69
CA TYR A 221 13.58 15.57 -14.82
C TYR A 221 14.86 16.17 -15.41
N ASN A 222 14.91 17.50 -15.54
CA ASN A 222 16.07 18.22 -16.05
C ASN A 222 16.90 18.87 -14.93
N ASN A 223 16.57 18.61 -13.66
CA ASN A 223 17.29 19.17 -12.53
C ASN A 223 18.64 18.45 -12.37
N ALA A 224 19.74 19.20 -12.49
CA ALA A 224 21.10 18.64 -12.41
C ALA A 224 21.42 17.94 -11.08
N ALA A 225 20.69 18.25 -10.00
CA ALA A 225 20.83 17.56 -8.72
C ALA A 225 20.19 16.16 -8.72
N TYR A 226 19.17 15.94 -9.54
CA TYR A 226 18.32 14.74 -9.50
C TYR A 226 18.40 13.90 -10.77
N ASN A 227 18.79 14.45 -11.91
CA ASN A 227 18.76 13.77 -13.20
C ASN A 227 19.93 12.80 -13.47
N THR A 228 20.66 12.38 -12.43
CA THR A 228 21.74 11.40 -12.54
C THR A 228 21.34 10.06 -11.93
N LYS A 229 22.07 8.99 -12.25
CA LYS A 229 21.79 7.62 -11.75
C LYS A 229 21.57 7.55 -10.24
N PHE A 230 22.31 8.34 -9.48
CA PHE A 230 22.22 8.38 -8.02
C PHE A 230 21.50 9.64 -7.51
N GLY A 231 21.54 10.74 -8.26
CA GLY A 231 20.99 12.03 -7.81
C GLY A 231 21.50 12.39 -6.42
N VAL A 232 20.62 12.46 -5.43
CA VAL A 232 20.96 12.74 -4.02
C VAL A 232 21.40 11.52 -3.21
N TYR A 233 21.35 10.32 -3.78
CA TYR A 233 21.65 9.07 -3.09
C TYR A 233 23.10 8.60 -3.28
N SER A 234 23.45 7.53 -2.58
CA SER A 234 24.72 6.80 -2.76
C SER A 234 24.44 5.35 -3.15
N GLU A 235 25.42 4.71 -3.77
CA GLU A 235 25.33 3.30 -4.14
C GLU A 235 25.10 2.41 -2.91
N GLY A 236 24.14 1.50 -2.99
CA GLY A 236 23.80 0.58 -1.91
C GLY A 236 23.35 1.25 -0.61
N CYS A 237 22.83 2.48 -0.67
CA CYS A 237 22.39 3.22 0.52
C CYS A 237 21.24 2.54 1.27
N GLY A 238 20.55 1.60 0.64
CA GLY A 238 19.37 0.93 1.15
C GLY A 238 18.11 1.72 0.81
N LEU A 239 17.07 1.03 0.35
CA LEU A 239 15.80 1.65 -0.05
C LEU A 239 15.14 2.42 1.09
N ASN A 240 15.44 2.07 2.34
CA ASN A 240 14.95 2.82 3.49
C ASN A 240 15.40 4.29 3.52
N ASN A 241 16.55 4.59 2.89
CA ASN A 241 17.13 5.93 2.76
C ASN A 241 16.76 6.60 1.42
N VAL A 242 15.97 5.94 0.58
CA VAL A 242 15.48 6.46 -0.69
C VAL A 242 14.10 7.09 -0.48
N MET A 243 13.92 8.30 -1.01
CA MET A 243 12.64 8.96 -1.05
C MET A 243 11.82 8.38 -2.20
N MET A 244 10.72 7.73 -1.89
CA MET A 244 9.78 7.17 -2.87
C MET A 244 8.68 8.20 -3.16
N SER A 245 8.16 8.24 -4.39
CA SER A 245 6.93 8.98 -4.74
C SER A 245 5.87 8.77 -3.67
N TRP A 246 5.25 9.85 -3.19
CA TRP A 246 4.35 9.80 -2.05
C TRP A 246 3.06 9.06 -2.42
N GLY A 247 2.63 8.16 -1.53
CA GLY A 247 1.43 7.37 -1.72
C GLY A 247 1.14 6.45 -0.53
N HIS A 248 0.25 5.50 -0.77
CA HIS A 248 -0.25 4.57 0.23
C HIS A 248 0.84 3.71 0.88
N ASP A 249 1.78 3.17 0.09
CA ASP A 249 2.89 2.35 0.60
C ASP A 249 3.67 3.05 1.72
N ASP A 250 4.14 4.27 1.44
CA ASP A 250 5.04 5.00 2.33
C ASP A 250 4.27 5.55 3.55
N TYR A 251 3.02 5.97 3.36
CA TYR A 251 2.15 6.33 4.48
C TYR A 251 1.88 5.15 5.42
N MET A 252 1.60 3.97 4.89
CA MET A 252 1.33 2.79 5.72
C MET A 252 2.54 2.27 6.44
N TYR A 253 3.70 2.34 5.80
CA TYR A 253 4.96 2.10 6.47
C TYR A 253 5.15 3.06 7.66
N LEU A 254 4.87 4.35 7.49
CA LEU A 254 4.94 5.35 8.57
C LEU A 254 3.94 5.03 9.69
N VAL A 255 2.70 4.70 9.36
CA VAL A 255 1.68 4.29 10.34
C VAL A 255 2.16 3.09 11.16
N ALA A 256 2.68 2.04 10.51
CA ALA A 256 3.19 0.86 11.17
C ALA A 256 4.39 1.17 12.08
N LYS A 257 5.32 2.02 11.63
CA LYS A 257 6.49 2.45 12.40
C LYS A 257 6.12 3.28 13.61
N GLU A 258 5.32 4.33 13.45
CA GLU A 258 4.94 5.24 14.54
C GLU A 258 4.05 4.55 15.59
N ASN A 259 3.27 3.55 15.18
CA ASN A 259 2.48 2.72 16.09
C ASN A 259 3.28 1.57 16.73
N ASN A 260 4.59 1.48 16.48
CA ASN A 260 5.46 0.41 16.98
C ASN A 260 4.91 -1.00 16.70
N ALA A 261 4.35 -1.21 15.51
CA ALA A 261 3.84 -2.51 15.11
C ALA A 261 4.96 -3.56 15.15
N THR A 262 4.68 -4.72 15.75
CA THR A 262 5.66 -5.81 15.89
C THR A 262 5.76 -6.69 14.64
N LEU A 263 5.81 -6.04 13.46
CA LEU A 263 5.93 -6.68 12.16
C LEU A 263 7.40 -6.99 11.83
N PRO A 264 7.69 -8.14 11.18
CA PRO A 264 9.04 -8.44 10.71
C PRO A 264 9.50 -7.47 9.61
N SER A 265 10.80 -7.37 9.36
CA SER A 265 11.37 -6.49 8.32
C SER A 265 10.76 -6.76 6.95
N ALA A 266 10.57 -8.04 6.58
CA ALA A 266 9.94 -8.44 5.33
C ALA A 266 8.51 -7.89 5.18
N ALA A 267 7.70 -7.88 6.25
CA ALA A 267 6.35 -7.31 6.22
C ALA A 267 6.37 -5.81 5.97
N LEU A 268 7.24 -5.08 6.68
CA LEU A 268 7.39 -3.64 6.50
C LEU A 268 7.92 -3.30 5.10
N PHE A 269 8.80 -4.14 4.55
CA PHE A 269 9.31 -3.99 3.20
C PHE A 269 8.22 -4.22 2.14
N ILE A 270 7.40 -5.26 2.31
CA ILE A 270 6.23 -5.51 1.45
C ILE A 270 5.31 -4.29 1.47
N ILE A 271 4.88 -3.85 2.66
CA ILE A 271 3.97 -2.70 2.79
C ILE A 271 4.54 -1.47 2.07
N ARG A 272 5.83 -1.20 2.21
CA ARG A 272 6.47 0.02 1.68
C ARG A 272 6.81 -0.03 0.18
N TYR A 273 6.91 -1.21 -0.42
CA TYR A 273 7.45 -1.34 -1.79
C TYR A 273 6.60 -2.23 -2.70
N HIS A 274 5.39 -2.62 -2.30
CA HIS A 274 4.51 -3.46 -3.12
C HIS A 274 4.02 -2.78 -4.40
N SER A 275 4.01 -1.45 -4.44
CA SER A 275 3.72 -0.67 -5.65
C SER A 275 4.99 -0.33 -6.46
N PHE A 276 6.19 -0.75 -6.04
CA PHE A 276 7.45 -0.40 -6.71
C PHE A 276 7.77 -1.33 -7.89
N TYR A 277 6.88 -1.37 -8.90
CA TYR A 277 6.95 -2.31 -10.02
C TYR A 277 8.23 -2.20 -10.85
N ALA A 278 8.79 -1.01 -11.01
CA ALA A 278 10.07 -0.83 -11.69
C ALA A 278 11.19 -1.67 -11.04
N LEU A 279 11.16 -1.84 -9.72
CA LEU A 279 12.10 -2.72 -9.01
C LEU A 279 11.71 -4.19 -9.13
N HIS A 280 10.54 -4.59 -8.60
CA HIS A 280 10.27 -6.03 -8.39
C HIS A 280 9.78 -6.76 -9.65
N LYS A 281 9.30 -6.04 -10.68
CA LYS A 281 8.94 -6.60 -11.99
C LYS A 281 10.05 -6.40 -13.03
N SER A 282 10.62 -5.20 -13.12
CA SER A 282 11.58 -4.85 -14.18
C SER A 282 13.05 -4.93 -13.74
N GLY A 283 13.33 -5.05 -12.45
CA GLY A 283 14.69 -5.17 -11.92
C GLY A 283 15.49 -3.87 -11.90
N ALA A 284 14.84 -2.72 -12.11
CA ALA A 284 15.47 -1.40 -12.04
C ALA A 284 15.83 -1.02 -10.59
N TYR A 285 16.65 0.02 -10.41
CA TYR A 285 17.04 0.59 -9.10
C TYR A 285 17.79 -0.34 -8.12
N LYS A 286 18.19 -1.54 -8.53
CA LYS A 286 19.00 -2.46 -7.70
C LYS A 286 20.31 -1.84 -7.19
N HIS A 287 20.84 -0.82 -7.84
CA HIS A 287 22.03 -0.09 -7.39
C HIS A 287 21.82 0.73 -6.10
N LEU A 288 20.58 0.94 -5.67
CA LEU A 288 20.24 1.61 -4.40
C LEU A 288 20.02 0.61 -3.25
N MET A 289 19.84 -0.67 -3.55
CA MET A 289 19.51 -1.70 -2.56
C MET A 289 20.73 -2.11 -1.72
N ASN A 290 20.50 -2.37 -0.43
CA ASN A 290 21.47 -3.02 0.44
C ASN A 290 21.18 -4.54 0.57
N GLU A 291 21.95 -5.25 1.40
CA GLU A 291 21.79 -6.70 1.60
C GLU A 291 20.40 -7.08 2.16
N GLU A 292 19.89 -6.31 3.12
CA GLU A 292 18.56 -6.54 3.72
C GLU A 292 17.44 -6.36 2.69
N ASP A 293 17.54 -5.36 1.82
CA ASP A 293 16.56 -5.13 0.75
C ASP A 293 16.55 -6.31 -0.24
N ASN A 294 17.71 -6.90 -0.53
CA ASN A 294 17.80 -8.06 -1.43
C ASN A 294 17.14 -9.31 -0.84
N GLU A 295 17.26 -9.52 0.48
CA GLU A 295 16.55 -10.60 1.18
C GLU A 295 15.04 -10.36 1.21
N ASN A 296 14.61 -9.14 1.54
CA ASN A 296 13.18 -8.81 1.58
C ASN A 296 12.52 -8.78 0.20
N LEU A 297 13.26 -8.49 -0.87
CA LEU A 297 12.75 -8.52 -2.24
C LEU A 297 12.21 -9.91 -2.62
N LYS A 298 12.81 -10.99 -2.09
CA LYS A 298 12.31 -12.36 -2.31
C LYS A 298 10.87 -12.51 -1.77
N TRP A 299 10.63 -12.01 -0.57
CA TRP A 299 9.29 -12.02 0.05
C TRP A 299 8.31 -11.12 -0.68
N LEU A 300 8.77 -9.96 -1.17
CA LEU A 300 7.93 -9.08 -1.98
C LEU A 300 7.50 -9.74 -3.29
N GLN A 301 8.38 -10.48 -3.96
CA GLN A 301 8.04 -11.22 -5.17
C GLN A 301 7.03 -12.33 -4.90
N VAL A 302 7.17 -13.05 -3.78
CA VAL A 302 6.15 -14.02 -3.33
C VAL A 302 4.82 -13.30 -3.12
N PHE A 303 4.81 -12.23 -2.34
CA PHE A 303 3.61 -11.47 -2.02
C PHE A 303 2.89 -10.95 -3.28
N ASN A 304 3.63 -10.33 -4.21
CA ASN A 304 3.07 -9.72 -5.43
C ASN A 304 2.31 -10.74 -6.30
N LYS A 305 2.77 -12.00 -6.32
CA LYS A 305 2.06 -13.10 -7.00
C LYS A 305 0.62 -13.21 -6.49
N TYR A 306 0.42 -13.16 -5.18
CA TYR A 306 -0.92 -13.27 -4.59
C TYR A 306 -1.72 -11.99 -4.76
N ASP A 307 -1.11 -10.83 -4.53
CA ASP A 307 -1.76 -9.53 -4.68
C ASP A 307 -2.35 -9.34 -6.09
N LEU A 308 -1.58 -9.71 -7.12
CA LEU A 308 -2.01 -9.58 -8.50
C LEU A 308 -2.98 -10.69 -8.94
N TYR A 309 -2.70 -11.94 -8.57
CA TYR A 309 -3.35 -13.09 -9.21
C TYR A 309 -4.43 -13.78 -8.37
N SER A 310 -4.60 -13.43 -7.09
CA SER A 310 -5.68 -13.98 -6.24
C SER A 310 -7.05 -13.33 -6.49
N LYS A 311 -7.08 -12.25 -7.27
CA LYS A 311 -8.27 -11.48 -7.68
C LYS A 311 -9.33 -12.39 -8.30
N SER A 312 -10.44 -12.63 -7.59
CA SER A 312 -11.46 -13.62 -7.97
C SER A 312 -12.88 -13.10 -7.84
N LYS A 313 -13.78 -13.57 -8.70
CA LYS A 313 -15.24 -13.35 -8.54
C LYS A 313 -15.85 -14.07 -7.34
N VAL A 314 -15.12 -15.01 -6.74
CA VAL A 314 -15.58 -15.77 -5.58
C VAL A 314 -15.25 -14.99 -4.32
N ARG A 315 -16.29 -14.57 -3.60
CA ARG A 315 -16.17 -13.83 -2.35
C ARG A 315 -15.81 -14.72 -1.18
N VAL A 316 -14.98 -14.19 -0.29
CA VAL A 316 -14.63 -14.77 1.01
C VAL A 316 -15.75 -14.44 2.00
N ASP A 317 -16.14 -15.44 2.80
CA ASP A 317 -17.09 -15.24 3.89
C ASP A 317 -16.40 -14.46 5.03
N VAL A 318 -16.59 -13.13 5.03
CA VAL A 318 -15.97 -12.19 5.98
C VAL A 318 -16.23 -12.61 7.43
N GLU A 319 -17.46 -12.96 7.78
CA GLU A 319 -17.83 -13.31 9.16
C GLU A 319 -17.12 -14.59 9.64
N LYS A 320 -16.85 -15.52 8.72
CA LYS A 320 -16.12 -16.75 9.02
C LYS A 320 -14.63 -16.49 9.29
N VAL A 321 -14.01 -15.57 8.56
CA VAL A 321 -12.55 -15.35 8.63
C VAL A 321 -12.16 -14.21 9.58
N LYS A 322 -13.06 -13.26 9.84
CA LYS A 322 -12.84 -12.11 10.73
C LYS A 322 -12.24 -12.47 12.10
N PRO A 323 -12.69 -13.52 12.83
CA PRO A 323 -12.09 -13.87 14.11
C PRO A 323 -10.61 -14.23 14.03
N TYR A 324 -10.18 -14.87 12.93
CA TYR A 324 -8.78 -15.22 12.70
C TYR A 324 -7.93 -13.97 12.52
N TYR A 325 -8.34 -13.08 11.63
CA TYR A 325 -7.59 -11.86 11.32
C TYR A 325 -7.56 -10.86 12.49
N LEU A 326 -8.65 -10.74 13.26
CA LEU A 326 -8.64 -9.97 14.50
C LEU A 326 -7.62 -10.50 15.52
N SER A 327 -7.42 -11.83 15.59
CA SER A 327 -6.40 -12.42 16.48
C SER A 327 -4.97 -12.07 16.04
N LEU A 328 -4.71 -11.97 14.73
CA LEU A 328 -3.41 -11.55 14.19
C LEU A 328 -3.16 -10.06 14.44
N ILE A 329 -4.17 -9.22 14.21
CA ILE A 329 -4.13 -7.78 14.53
C ILE A 329 -3.78 -7.58 16.01
N GLN A 330 -4.43 -8.33 16.90
CA GLN A 330 -4.15 -8.27 18.34
C GLN A 330 -2.71 -8.70 18.67
N LYS A 331 -2.17 -9.72 17.98
CA LYS A 331 -0.79 -10.19 18.16
C LYS A 331 0.20 -9.06 17.88
N VAL A 332 0.03 -8.33 16.78
CA VAL A 332 0.99 -7.29 16.36
C VAL A 332 0.82 -5.94 17.05
N CYS A 333 -0.40 -5.62 17.50
CA CYS A 333 -0.75 -4.37 18.19
C CYS A 333 -0.76 -4.52 19.73
N SER A 334 -0.13 -5.56 20.28
CA SER A 334 -0.25 -5.99 21.68
C SER A 334 0.28 -4.99 22.74
N LEU A 335 0.89 -3.87 22.32
CA LEU A 335 1.26 -2.74 23.18
C LEU A 335 0.24 -1.57 23.16
N CYS A 336 -0.71 -1.57 22.24
CA CYS A 336 -1.81 -0.61 22.20
C CYS A 336 -2.94 -1.15 23.08
N CYS A 337 -3.30 -0.41 24.12
CA CYS A 337 -4.37 -0.77 25.05
C CYS A 337 -5.72 -0.81 24.31
N GLY A 338 -6.06 -1.98 23.76
CA GLY A 338 -7.28 -2.26 23.00
C GLY A 338 -7.25 -1.72 21.57
N GLN A 339 -7.00 -2.59 20.59
CA GLN A 339 -7.40 -2.51 19.16
C GLN A 339 -7.22 -1.21 18.36
N VAL A 340 -6.60 -0.17 18.91
CA VAL A 340 -6.53 1.16 18.30
C VAL A 340 -5.15 1.36 17.67
N ILE A 341 -5.10 1.65 16.38
CA ILE A 341 -3.96 2.36 15.80
C ILE A 341 -4.14 3.82 16.25
N VAL A 342 -3.29 4.22 17.20
CA VAL A 342 -3.33 5.57 17.78
C VAL A 342 -2.61 6.49 16.83
N VAL A 343 -3.40 7.24 16.08
CA VAL A 343 -2.94 8.36 15.28
C VAL A 343 -3.05 9.58 16.22
N TYR A 344 -1.97 9.85 16.99
CA TYR A 344 -1.99 10.76 18.15
C TYR A 344 -2.42 12.19 17.79
N ALA A 345 -3.39 12.75 18.53
CA ALA A 345 -3.59 14.19 18.61
C ALA A 345 -3.12 14.70 19.98
N PHE A 346 -2.07 15.54 20.00
CA PHE A 346 -1.74 16.33 21.19
C PHE A 346 -2.86 17.33 21.47
N VAL A 347 -3.60 17.13 22.57
CA VAL A 347 -4.28 18.23 23.24
C VAL A 347 -3.19 19.11 23.84
N VAL A 348 -2.82 20.19 23.14
CA VAL A 348 -2.03 21.26 23.73
C VAL A 348 -2.81 21.75 24.96
N SER A 349 -2.31 21.41 26.14
CA SER A 349 -2.78 21.98 27.40
C SER A 349 -2.35 23.44 27.42
N ILE A 350 -3.20 24.31 26.88
CA ILE A 350 -3.13 25.74 27.15
C ILE A 350 -3.47 25.88 28.64
N PRO A 351 -2.57 26.43 29.49
CA PRO A 351 -2.95 26.75 30.86
C PRO A 351 -3.96 27.89 30.80
N LEU A 352 -5.24 27.55 30.98
CA LEU A 352 -6.29 28.53 31.20
C LEU A 352 -6.00 29.25 32.52
N PHE A 353 -5.41 30.43 32.42
CA PHE A 353 -5.61 31.48 33.41
C PHE A 353 -7.12 31.71 33.54
N SER A 354 -7.68 31.29 34.68
CA SER A 354 -9.05 31.55 35.10
C SER A 354 -9.12 32.93 35.76
N PRO A 355 -10.08 33.79 35.35
CA PRO A 355 -10.56 34.87 36.19
C PRO A 355 -12.07 34.68 36.43
N GLU A 356 -12.46 33.64 37.16
CA GLU A 356 -13.86 33.49 37.59
C GLU A 356 -13.99 32.76 38.95
N ALA A 357 -13.00 32.96 39.81
CA ALA A 357 -13.04 32.61 41.22
C ALA A 357 -13.38 33.84 42.09
N GLU A 358 -14.47 34.55 41.80
CA GLU A 358 -14.99 35.60 42.71
C GLU A 358 -16.49 35.92 42.51
N VAL A 359 -17.38 34.91 42.45
CA VAL A 359 -18.85 35.17 42.48
C VAL A 359 -19.63 34.26 43.45
N VAL A 360 -18.98 33.42 44.26
CA VAL A 360 -19.66 32.62 45.33
C VAL A 360 -19.43 33.17 46.75
N ARG A 361 -19.18 34.47 46.87
CA ARG A 361 -19.32 35.20 48.14
C ARG A 361 -19.96 36.55 47.86
N ASN A 362 -21.30 36.59 47.89
CA ASN A 362 -22.16 37.72 48.27
C ASN A 362 -23.63 37.56 47.81
N LEU A 363 -24.25 36.40 48.08
CA LEU A 363 -25.71 36.24 48.06
C LEU A 363 -26.27 36.16 49.50
N GLU A 364 -25.75 37.00 50.40
CA GLU A 364 -26.28 37.18 51.77
C GLU A 364 -26.58 38.64 52.16
N LEU A 365 -26.53 39.60 51.23
CA LEU A 365 -26.73 41.02 51.59
C LEU A 365 -27.72 41.83 50.74
N TRP A 366 -28.54 41.22 49.88
CA TRP A 366 -29.61 41.94 49.17
C TRP A 366 -31.00 41.31 49.32
N SER A 367 -31.32 40.80 50.52
CA SER A 367 -32.71 40.68 51.02
C SER A 367 -33.14 41.92 51.84
N ARG A 368 -32.51 43.08 51.61
CA ARG A 368 -32.89 44.36 52.20
C ARG A 368 -32.72 45.47 51.18
N MET A 369 -33.78 45.71 50.42
CA MET A 369 -34.31 46.99 49.93
C MET A 369 -34.88 46.83 48.52
N GLY A 370 -36.20 47.02 48.41
CA GLY A 370 -36.89 47.49 47.21
C GLY A 370 -37.27 46.44 46.19
#